data_AF-A0A8B7CDD3-F1
#
_entry.id   AF-A0A8B7CDD3-F1
#
_cell.length_a   1.000
_cell.length_b   1.000
_cell.length_c   1.000
_cell.angle_alpha   90.00
_cell.angle_beta   90.00
_cell.angle_gamma   90.00
#
_symmetry.space_group_name_H-M   'P 1'
#
loop_
_entity.id
_entity.type
_entity.pdbx_description
1 polymer ?
#
loop_
_entity_poly.entity_id
_entity_poly.type
_entity_poly.pdbx_seq_one_letter_code
_entity_poly.pdbx_strand_id
1 'polypeptide(L)'
;MGFVMEFAENLILRLMEDPKKRDEKQREHIYAMREQCDKTKANWNLPIRPYGFWTFDRFNAQLFRDAQISQVPGRRDPYDDLLLNQQFPPPPKSTN
;
A
#
# COMPACT_ATOMS: atom_id res chain seq x y z
N MET A 1 -48.20 37.84 30.53
CA MET A 1 -47.35 36.73 30.01
C MET A 1 -46.48 37.12 28.80
N GLY A 2 -46.70 38.26 28.11
CA GLY A 2 -45.93 38.62 26.90
C GLY A 2 -44.44 38.91 27.13
N PHE A 3 -44.10 39.66 28.18
CA PHE A 3 -42.71 40.09 28.45
C PHE A 3 -41.71 38.92 28.63
N VAL A 4 -42.13 37.85 29.31
CA VAL A 4 -41.26 36.67 29.53
C VAL A 4 -41.01 35.93 28.22
N MET A 5 -42.03 35.85 27.36
CA MET A 5 -41.93 35.21 26.04
C MET A 5 -41.04 36.02 25.11
N GLU A 6 -41.22 37.34 25.04
CA GLU A 6 -40.39 38.24 24.21
C GLU A 6 -38.92 38.26 24.66
N PHE A 7 -38.67 38.18 25.96
CA PHE A 7 -37.32 38.07 26.50
C PHE A 7 -36.68 36.71 26.15
N ALA A 8 -37.44 35.61 26.30
CA ALA A 8 -36.97 34.27 25.96
C ALA A 8 -36.66 34.14 24.47
N GLU A 9 -37.49 34.70 23.58
CA GLU A 9 -37.28 34.70 22.14
C GLU A 9 -35.99 35.45 21.76
N ASN A 10 -35.76 36.64 22.31
CA ASN A 10 -34.53 37.40 22.05
C ASN A 10 -33.27 36.70 22.61
N LEU A 11 -33.40 35.99 23.73
CA LEU A 11 -32.32 35.20 24.28
C LEU A 11 -31.98 34.02 23.37
N ILE A 12 -33.00 33.30 22.86
CA ILE A 12 -32.83 32.19 21.93
C ILE A 12 -32.20 32.66 20.61
N LEU A 13 -32.64 33.80 20.07
CA LEU A 13 -32.08 34.37 18.84
C LEU A 13 -30.59 34.72 18.96
N ARG A 14 -30.13 35.13 20.14
CA ARG A 14 -28.70 35.38 20.41
C ARG A 14 -27.89 34.10 20.65
N LEU A 15 -28.55 33.01 21.05
CA LEU A 15 -27.93 31.71 21.27
C LEU A 15 -27.88 30.87 19.98
N MET A 16 -28.59 31.25 18.92
CA MET A 16 -28.49 30.60 17.62
C MET A 16 -27.10 30.77 17.01
N GLU A 17 -26.60 29.69 16.38
CA GLU A 17 -25.30 29.69 15.73
C GLU A 17 -25.27 30.69 14.56
N ASP A 18 -24.22 31.51 14.50
CA ASP A 18 -24.01 32.45 13.40
C ASP A 18 -23.88 31.68 12.06
N PRO A 19 -24.72 31.94 11.05
CA PRO A 19 -24.68 31.21 9.77
C PRO A 19 -23.32 31.28 9.07
N LYS A 20 -22.59 32.39 9.27
CA LYS A 20 -21.24 32.59 8.70
C LYS A 20 -20.21 31.66 9.34
N LYS A 21 -20.23 31.49 10.67
CA LYS A 21 -19.32 30.59 11.38
C LYS A 21 -19.55 29.13 10.97
N ARG A 22 -20.80 28.76 10.73
CA ARG A 22 -21.16 27.43 10.23
C ARG A 22 -20.60 27.19 8.81
N ASP A 23 -20.74 28.17 7.92
CA ASP A 23 -20.19 28.07 6.55
C ASP A 23 -18.65 28.04 6.57
N GLU A 24 -18.01 28.85 7.41
CA GLU A 24 -16.55 28.83 7.63
C GLU A 24 -16.08 27.44 8.08
N LYS A 25 -16.72 26.86 9.11
CA LYS A 25 -16.40 25.52 9.61
C LYS A 25 -16.58 24.44 8.54
N GLN A 26 -17.62 24.56 7.70
CA GLN A 26 -17.84 23.61 6.61
C GLN A 26 -16.76 23.74 5.54
N ARG A 27 -16.33 24.96 5.21
CA ARG A 27 -15.23 25.20 4.27
C ARG A 27 -13.91 24.67 4.80
N GLU A 28 -13.60 24.90 6.07
CA GLU A 28 -12.43 24.33 6.75
C GLU A 28 -12.39 22.81 6.64
N HIS A 29 -13.52 22.14 6.88
CA HIS A 29 -13.62 20.69 6.71
C HIS A 29 -13.33 20.24 5.27
N ILE A 30 -13.90 20.93 4.27
CA ILE A 30 -13.66 20.61 2.86
C ILE A 30 -12.18 20.80 2.51
N TYR A 31 -11.54 21.86 2.99
CA TYR A 31 -10.11 22.09 2.76
C TYR A 31 -9.23 21.03 3.42
N ALA A 32 -9.55 20.63 4.65
CA ALA A 32 -8.84 19.55 5.34
C ALA A 32 -8.99 18.21 4.59
N MET A 33 -10.19 17.89 4.10
CA MET A 33 -10.42 16.68 3.31
C MET A 33 -9.61 16.69 2.01
N ARG A 34 -9.58 17.83 1.31
CA ARG A 34 -8.78 17.99 0.10
C ARG A 34 -7.30 17.73 0.37
N GLU A 35 -6.75 18.29 1.44
CA GLU A 35 -5.34 18.09 1.81
C GLU A 35 -5.02 16.61 2.09
N GLN A 36 -5.92 15.90 2.77
CA GLN A 36 -5.77 14.46 3.02
C GLN A 36 -5.81 13.65 1.72
N CYS A 37 -6.72 13.97 0.80
CA CYS A 37 -6.78 13.33 -0.51
C CYS A 37 -5.50 13.57 -1.32
N ASP A 38 -4.96 14.79 -1.31
CA ASP A 38 -3.76 15.14 -2.05
C ASP A 38 -2.52 14.40 -1.50
N LYS A 39 -2.40 14.28 -0.17
CA LYS A 39 -1.39 13.43 0.49
C LYS A 39 -1.52 11.96 0.10
N THR A 40 -2.75 11.45 0.05
CA THR A 40 -3.02 10.06 -0.31
C THR A 40 -2.65 9.78 -1.77
N LYS A 41 -3.01 10.69 -2.68
CA LYS A 41 -2.63 10.61 -4.10
C LYS A 41 -1.11 10.66 -4.28
N ALA A 42 -0.41 11.51 -3.53
CA ALA A 42 1.06 11.56 -3.56
C ALA A 42 1.67 10.21 -3.15
N ASN A 43 1.12 9.57 -2.12
CA ASN A 43 1.56 8.24 -1.69
C ASN A 43 1.21 7.15 -2.72
N TRP A 44 0.07 7.25 -3.40
CA TRP A 44 -0.34 6.31 -4.45
C TRP A 44 0.50 6.44 -5.72
N ASN A 45 1.03 7.63 -5.99
CA ASN A 45 1.98 7.84 -7.08
C ASN A 45 3.33 7.16 -6.82
N LEU A 46 3.65 6.81 -5.57
CA LEU A 46 4.82 6.01 -5.28
C LEU A 46 4.56 4.56 -5.70
N PRO A 47 5.49 3.93 -6.44
CA PRO A 47 5.34 2.54 -6.82
C PRO A 47 5.33 1.66 -5.56
N ILE A 48 4.48 0.62 -5.53
CA ILE A 48 4.38 -0.36 -4.42
C ILE A 48 5.76 -0.93 -4.06
N ARG A 49 6.63 -1.05 -5.06
CA ARG A 49 8.04 -1.42 -4.90
C ARG A 49 8.88 -0.47 -5.76
N PRO A 50 9.84 0.27 -5.18
CA PRO A 50 10.67 1.19 -5.94
C PRO A 50 11.46 0.46 -7.03
N TYR A 51 11.84 1.17 -8.09
CA TYR A 51 12.69 0.62 -9.14
C TYR A 51 13.99 0.08 -8.52
N GLY A 52 14.36 -1.16 -8.86
CA GLY A 52 15.49 -1.87 -8.22
C GLY A 52 15.13 -2.61 -6.93
N PHE A 53 13.85 -2.65 -6.53
CA PHE A 53 13.44 -3.50 -5.41
C PHE A 53 13.73 -5.00 -5.68
N TRP A 54 13.54 -5.45 -6.92
CA TRP A 54 13.86 -6.79 -7.42
C TRP A 54 15.37 -7.00 -7.65
N THR A 55 16.20 -5.98 -7.53
CA THR A 55 17.66 -6.13 -7.54
C THR A 55 18.23 -6.28 -6.13
N PHE A 56 17.44 -6.12 -5.07
CA PHE A 56 17.93 -6.38 -3.71
C PHE A 56 18.08 -7.87 -3.46
N ASP A 57 19.29 -8.24 -3.06
CA ASP A 57 19.71 -9.61 -2.83
C ASP A 57 18.83 -10.33 -1.79
N ARG A 58 18.29 -9.60 -0.79
CA ARG A 58 17.36 -10.15 0.21
C ARG A 58 16.08 -10.73 -0.40
N PHE A 59 15.54 -10.13 -1.46
CA PHE A 59 14.32 -10.60 -2.11
C PHE A 59 14.59 -11.67 -3.17
N ASN A 60 15.82 -11.72 -3.70
CA ASN A 60 16.27 -12.78 -4.60
C ASN A 60 16.88 -13.99 -3.86
N ALA A 61 17.22 -13.85 -2.58
CA ALA A 61 17.76 -14.92 -1.75
C ALA A 61 16.84 -16.15 -1.72
N GLN A 62 15.52 -15.94 -1.83
CA GLN A 62 14.57 -17.05 -1.95
C GLN A 62 14.73 -17.81 -3.27
N LEU A 63 14.93 -17.14 -4.41
CA LEU A 63 15.15 -17.81 -5.70
C LEU A 63 16.44 -18.66 -5.69
N PHE A 64 17.52 -18.15 -5.08
CA PHE A 64 18.75 -18.91 -4.93
C PHE A 64 18.59 -20.11 -3.97
N ARG A 65 17.83 -19.94 -2.89
CA ARG A 65 17.55 -21.02 -1.93
C ARG A 65 16.52 -22.01 -2.44
N ASP A 66 15.58 -21.61 -3.29
CA ASP A 66 14.54 -22.48 -3.86
C ASP A 66 15.15 -23.63 -4.67
N ALA A 67 16.24 -23.37 -5.40
CA ALA A 67 17.01 -24.41 -6.09
C ALA A 67 17.67 -25.43 -5.14
N GLN A 68 17.95 -25.04 -3.89
CA GLN A 68 18.43 -25.95 -2.84
C GLN A 68 17.27 -26.61 -2.08
N ILE A 69 16.12 -25.93 -1.99
CA ILE A 69 14.90 -26.41 -1.34
C ILE A 69 14.28 -27.57 -2.12
N SER A 70 14.41 -27.60 -3.45
CA SER A 70 13.96 -28.75 -4.24
C SER A 70 14.61 -30.06 -3.80
N GLN A 71 15.82 -30.05 -3.24
CA GLN A 71 16.52 -31.25 -2.76
C GLN A 71 16.21 -31.62 -1.30
N VAL A 72 15.31 -30.88 -0.62
CA VAL A 72 14.93 -31.15 0.79
C VAL A 72 14.01 -32.38 0.86
N PRO A 73 14.17 -33.26 1.88
CA PRO A 73 13.28 -34.40 2.09
C PRO A 73 11.81 -33.97 2.13
N GLY A 74 10.99 -34.56 1.24
CA GLY A 74 9.55 -34.23 1.08
C GLY A 74 9.22 -33.15 0.03
N ARG A 75 10.22 -32.51 -0.56
CA ARG A 75 10.08 -31.58 -1.70
C ARG A 75 10.82 -32.05 -2.97
N ARG A 76 11.66 -33.08 -2.83
CA ARG A 76 12.41 -33.74 -3.91
C ARG A 76 11.47 -34.29 -4.96
N ASP A 77 11.65 -33.83 -6.20
CA ASP A 77 10.99 -34.40 -7.35
C ASP A 77 11.55 -35.83 -7.57
N PRO A 78 10.71 -36.88 -7.59
CA PRO A 78 11.16 -38.25 -7.83
C PRO A 78 11.86 -38.46 -9.19
N TYR A 79 11.70 -37.52 -10.14
CA TYR A 79 12.30 -37.62 -11.47
C TYR A 79 13.68 -36.95 -11.61
N ASP A 80 14.12 -36.14 -10.63
CA ASP A 80 15.43 -35.45 -10.66
C ASP A 80 16.60 -36.45 -10.72
N ASP A 81 16.47 -37.61 -10.05
CA ASP A 81 17.49 -38.65 -10.01
C ASP A 81 17.62 -39.43 -11.33
N LEU A 82 16.56 -39.44 -12.14
CA LEU A 82 16.58 -40.10 -13.45
C LEU A 82 17.33 -39.26 -14.49
N LEU A 83 17.26 -37.93 -14.38
CA LEU A 83 17.97 -37.00 -15.26
C LEU A 83 19.48 -37.03 -15.01
N LEU A 84 19.93 -37.29 -13.77
CA LEU A 84 21.35 -37.48 -13.42
C LEU A 84 21.98 -38.72 -14.09
N ASN A 85 21.17 -39.76 -14.36
CA ASN A 85 21.63 -40.98 -15.03
C ASN A 85 21.64 -40.86 -16.56
N GLN A 86 21.01 -39.83 -17.12
CA GLN A 86 21.21 -39.45 -18.52
C GLN A 86 22.51 -38.65 -18.63
N GLN A 87 23.63 -39.37 -18.78
CA GLN A 87 24.87 -38.78 -19.24
C GLN A 87 24.66 -38.25 -20.67
N PHE A 88 24.23 -37.00 -20.80
CA PHE A 88 24.39 -36.30 -22.05
C PHE A 88 25.90 -36.07 -22.25
N PRO A 89 26.47 -36.47 -23.39
CA PRO A 89 27.88 -36.23 -23.66
C PRO A 89 28.16 -34.73 -23.52
N PRO A 90 29.30 -34.33 -22.90
CA PRO A 90 29.63 -32.92 -22.74
C PRO A 90 29.62 -32.24 -24.11
N PRO A 91 29.11 -30.99 -24.21
CA PRO A 91 29.09 -30.27 -25.48
C PRO A 91 30.52 -30.14 -26.02
N PRO A 92 30.72 -30.28 -27.35
CA PRO A 92 32.06 -30.22 -27.94
C PRO A 92 32.70 -28.87 -27.61
N LYS A 93 33.94 -28.91 -27.12
CA LYS A 93 34.71 -27.70 -26.84
C LYS A 93 34.90 -26.92 -28.15
N SER A 94 34.39 -25.69 -28.18
CA SER A 94 34.69 -24.73 -29.24
C SER A 94 36.20 -24.55 -29.31
N THR A 95 36.82 -25.04 -30.38
CA THR A 95 38.21 -24.72 -30.70
C THR A 95 38.19 -23.33 -31.34
N ASN A 96 38.95 -22.41 -30.75
CA ASN A 96 39.23 -21.10 -31.34
C ASN A 96 40.16 -21.25 -32.54
#